data_AF-A0A1F8KJ48-F1
#
_entry.id   AF-A0A1F8KJ48-F1
#
_cell.length_a   1.000
_cell.length_b   1.000
_cell.length_c   1.000
_cell.angle_alpha   90.00
_cell.angle_beta   90.00
_cell.angle_gamma   90.00
#
_symmetry.space_group_name_H-M   'P 1'
#
loop_
_entity.id
_entity.type
_entity.pdbx_description
1 polymer ?
#
loop_
_entity_poly.entity_id
_entity_poly.type
_entity_poly.pdbx_seq_one_letter_code
_entity_poly.pdbx_strand_id
1 'polypeptide(L)'
;MKDRARMIIALLAGILFIVLNAIFPDLPFTENQTIVFVGLIGAYILGEGLEGQRLADNFRLVLRSNKFHALVAGLLIVTVRSFLPNFPLSEAQLAELVSILAVLIVGAGVQGAIDNAGQPKG
;
A
#
# COMPACT_ATOMS: atom_id res chain seq x y z
N MET A 1 8.26 -10.27 -16.94
CA MET A 1 8.59 -8.88 -16.51
C MET A 1 7.35 -8.02 -16.29
N LYS A 2 6.30 -8.10 -17.13
CA LYS A 2 5.01 -7.43 -16.91
C LYS A 2 4.40 -7.69 -15.52
N ASP A 3 4.61 -8.88 -14.97
CA ASP A 3 4.04 -9.33 -13.68
C ASP A 3 4.60 -8.57 -12.46
N ARG A 4 5.77 -7.93 -12.59
CA ARG A 4 6.39 -7.18 -11.49
C ARG A 4 6.24 -5.67 -11.60
N ALA A 5 5.64 -5.17 -12.69
CA ALA A 5 5.55 -3.74 -12.98
C ALA A 5 4.86 -2.96 -11.85
N ARG A 6 3.79 -3.51 -11.25
CA ARG A 6 3.03 -2.85 -10.18
C ARG A 6 3.82 -2.75 -8.88
N MET A 7 4.52 -3.83 -8.51
CA MET A 7 5.44 -3.83 -7.36
C MET A 7 6.58 -2.84 -7.56
N ILE A 8 7.13 -2.78 -8.79
CA ILE A 8 8.19 -1.83 -9.14
C ILE A 8 7.67 -0.39 -9.06
N ILE A 9 6.47 -0.09 -9.57
CA ILE A 9 5.88 1.25 -9.47
C ILE A 9 5.61 1.64 -8.01
N ALA A 10 5.05 0.73 -7.21
CA ALA A 10 4.81 0.99 -5.78
C ALA A 10 6.12 1.22 -5.02
N LEU A 11 7.16 0.42 -5.31
CA LEU A 11 8.49 0.59 -4.75
C LEU A 11 9.10 1.93 -5.17
N LEU A 12 9.02 2.28 -6.46
CA LEU A 12 9.52 3.56 -6.98
C LEU A 12 8.76 4.74 -6.38
N ALA A 13 7.45 4.64 -6.17
CA ALA A 13 6.67 5.67 -5.50
C ALA A 13 7.08 5.84 -4.03
N GLY A 14 7.31 4.73 -3.31
CA GLY A 14 7.82 4.78 -1.94
C GLY A 14 9.23 5.38 -1.86
N ILE A 15 10.13 4.98 -2.76
CA ILE A 15 11.48 5.57 -2.85
C ILE A 15 11.39 7.06 -3.19
N LEU A 16 10.57 7.43 -4.18
CA LEU A 16 10.35 8.83 -4.55
C LEU A 16 9.83 9.64 -3.36
N PHE A 17 8.88 9.11 -2.60
CA PHE A 17 8.37 9.76 -1.39
C PHE A 17 9.49 9.99 -0.36
N ILE A 18 10.32 8.99 -0.08
CA ILE A 18 11.45 9.11 0.84
C ILE A 18 12.45 10.16 0.34
N VAL A 19 12.77 10.15 -0.95
CA VAL A 19 13.69 11.12 -1.57
C VAL A 19 13.12 12.53 -1.50
N LEU A 20 11.83 12.71 -1.79
CA LEU A 20 11.17 14.01 -1.67
C LEU A 20 11.18 14.52 -0.23
N ASN A 21 10.90 13.67 0.75
CA ASN A 21 10.97 14.05 2.16
C ASN A 21 12.40 14.42 2.60
N ALA A 22 13.41 13.69 2.10
CA ALA A 22 14.81 14.01 2.37
C ALA A 22 15.29 15.32 1.72
N ILE A 23 14.78 15.67 0.53
CA ILE A 23 15.13 16.90 -0.20
C ILE A 23 14.34 18.11 0.31
N PHE A 24 13.08 17.90 0.69
CA PHE A 24 12.16 18.92 1.18
C PHE A 24 11.82 18.64 2.65
N PRO A 25 12.73 18.96 3.59
CA PRO A 25 12.52 18.72 5.01
C PRO A 25 11.35 19.51 5.61
N ASP A 26 10.85 20.54 4.90
CA ASP A 26 9.65 21.30 5.27
C ASP A 26 8.34 20.54 4.98
N LEU A 27 8.40 19.35 4.36
CA LEU A 27 7.21 18.52 4.20
C LEU A 27 6.69 18.10 5.59
N PRO A 28 5.38 18.22 5.86
CA PRO A 28 4.85 18.10 7.22
C PRO A 28 4.67 16.63 7.66
N PHE A 29 5.55 15.72 7.23
CA PHE A 29 5.50 14.31 7.60
C PHE A 29 6.37 14.03 8.82
N THR A 30 5.76 13.51 9.88
CA THR A 30 6.50 13.04 11.05
C THR A 30 7.24 11.72 10.75
N GLU A 31 8.20 11.35 11.59
CA GLU A 31 8.89 10.07 11.49
C GLU A 31 7.90 8.90 11.54
N ASN A 32 6.97 8.94 12.50
CA ASN A 32 5.91 7.94 12.64
C ASN A 32 5.04 7.86 11.39
N GLN A 33 4.65 9.00 10.81
CA GLN A 33 3.88 9.04 9.56
C GLN A 33 4.65 8.43 8.38
N THR A 34 5.96 8.68 8.30
CA THR A 34 6.83 8.11 7.27
C THR A 34 6.92 6.59 7.41
N ILE A 35 7.10 6.08 8.63
CA ILE A 35 7.16 4.64 8.90
C ILE A 35 5.85 3.95 8.50
N VAL A 36 4.69 4.48 8.90
CA VAL A 36 3.40 3.87 8.55
C VAL A 36 3.13 3.96 7.05
N PHE A 37 3.54 5.04 6.38
CA PHE A 37 3.42 5.20 4.93
C PHE A 37 4.23 4.14 4.17
N VAL A 38 5.50 3.96 4.54
CA VAL A 38 6.38 2.95 3.94
C VAL A 38 5.90 1.54 4.28
N GLY A 39 5.46 1.29 5.51
CA GLY A 39 4.91 0.01 5.94
C GLY A 39 3.69 -0.40 5.12
N LEU A 40 2.79 0.55 4.82
CA LEU A 40 1.62 0.30 3.99
C LEU A 40 1.99 -0.03 2.53
N ILE A 41 2.96 0.67 1.96
CA ILE A 41 3.51 0.35 0.62
C ILE A 41 4.14 -1.05 0.62
N GLY A 42 4.92 -1.38 1.65
CA GLY A 42 5.52 -2.69 1.82
C GLY A 42 4.47 -3.80 1.89
N ALA A 43 3.41 -3.60 2.68
CA ALA A 43 2.29 -4.52 2.76
C ALA A 43 1.61 -4.73 1.40
N TYR A 44 1.45 -3.68 0.60
CA TYR A 44 0.92 -3.77 -0.76
C TYR A 44 1.80 -4.56 -1.71
N ILE A 45 3.12 -4.32 -1.68
CA ILE A 45 4.08 -5.09 -2.47
C ILE A 45 3.99 -6.58 -2.09
N LEU A 46 3.94 -6.89 -0.79
CA LEU A 46 3.80 -8.26 -0.30
C LEU A 46 2.47 -8.89 -0.73
N GLY A 47 1.34 -8.21 -0.53
CA GLY A 47 0.02 -8.72 -0.88
C GLY A 47 -0.16 -8.97 -2.38
N GLU A 48 0.42 -8.14 -3.23
CA GLU A 48 0.45 -8.38 -4.69
C GLU A 48 1.41 -9.51 -5.05
N GLY A 49 2.57 -9.59 -4.40
CA GLY A 49 3.55 -10.66 -4.62
C GLY A 49 3.02 -12.04 -4.25
N LEU A 50 2.19 -12.14 -3.21
CA LEU A 50 1.59 -13.39 -2.75
C LEU A 50 0.51 -13.92 -3.70
N GLU A 51 -0.36 -13.05 -4.21
CA GLU A 51 -1.48 -13.45 -5.07
C GLU A 51 -1.02 -14.13 -6.37
N GLY A 52 0.17 -13.78 -6.88
CA GLY A 52 0.80 -14.47 -8.02
C GLY A 52 0.04 -14.37 -9.35
N GLN A 53 -1.09 -13.64 -9.43
CA GLN A 53 -1.89 -13.52 -10.64
C GLN A 53 -1.35 -12.52 -11.65
N ARG A 54 -1.61 -12.82 -12.94
CA ARG A 54 -1.56 -11.90 -14.09
C ARG A 54 -2.65 -10.83 -14.01
N LEU A 55 -2.60 -9.93 -13.05
CA LEU A 55 -3.39 -8.69 -13.10
C LEU A 55 -2.82 -7.68 -14.14
N ALA A 56 -1.70 -8.02 -14.78
CA ALA A 56 -0.97 -7.18 -15.71
C ALA A 56 -1.76 -6.75 -16.96
N ASP A 57 -2.81 -7.48 -17.33
CA ASP A 57 -3.51 -7.21 -18.60
C ASP A 57 -4.72 -6.26 -18.45
N ASN A 58 -5.13 -5.88 -17.22
CA ASN A 58 -6.29 -5.00 -17.04
C ASN A 58 -6.13 -4.01 -15.87
N PHE A 59 -5.70 -2.78 -16.18
CA PHE A 59 -5.66 -1.64 -15.24
C PHE A 59 -7.02 -1.40 -14.54
N ARG A 60 -8.13 -1.74 -15.21
CA ARG A 60 -9.48 -1.70 -14.62
C ARG A 60 -9.69 -2.67 -13.46
N LEU A 61 -9.02 -3.82 -13.46
CA LEU A 61 -9.09 -4.77 -12.34
C LEU A 61 -8.30 -4.27 -11.13
N VAL A 62 -7.18 -3.59 -11.37
CA VAL A 62 -6.38 -2.94 -10.32
C VAL A 62 -7.19 -1.88 -9.57
N LEU A 63 -7.85 -1.00 -10.32
CA LEU A 63 -8.75 0.03 -9.77
C LEU A 63 -10.00 -0.55 -9.11
N ARG A 64 -10.24 -1.86 -9.18
CA ARG A 64 -11.33 -2.54 -8.47
C ARG A 64 -10.83 -3.41 -7.33
N SER A 65 -9.52 -3.54 -7.15
CA SER A 65 -8.92 -4.38 -6.13
C SER A 65 -9.07 -3.75 -4.74
N ASN A 66 -9.59 -4.53 -3.79
CA ASN A 66 -9.68 -4.13 -2.38
C ASN A 66 -8.29 -3.80 -1.80
N LYS A 67 -7.22 -4.47 -2.28
CA LYS A 67 -5.84 -4.17 -1.87
C LYS A 67 -5.41 -2.77 -2.30
N PHE A 68 -5.72 -2.42 -3.55
CA PHE A 68 -5.40 -1.10 -4.08
C PHE A 68 -6.21 0.00 -3.38
N HIS A 69 -7.50 -0.22 -3.15
CA HIS A 69 -8.32 0.72 -2.39
C HIS A 69 -7.84 0.90 -0.94
N ALA A 70 -7.44 -0.17 -0.27
CA ALA A 70 -6.88 -0.10 1.07
C ALA A 70 -5.56 0.67 1.11
N LEU A 71 -4.67 0.45 0.13
CA LEU A 71 -3.44 1.23 -0.03
C LEU A 71 -3.78 2.72 -0.20
N VAL A 72 -4.61 3.05 -1.21
CA VAL A 72 -4.97 4.43 -1.53
C VAL A 72 -5.63 5.12 -0.33
N ALA A 73 -6.55 4.45 0.36
CA ALA A 73 -7.20 4.98 1.56
C ALA A 73 -6.18 5.29 2.66
N GLY A 74 -5.26 4.37 2.96
CA GLY A 74 -4.25 4.60 3.99
C GLY A 74 -3.25 5.70 3.61
N LEU A 75 -2.79 5.75 2.36
CA LEU A 75 -1.91 6.82 1.89
C LEU A 75 -2.60 8.19 1.94
N LEU A 76 -3.87 8.27 1.55
CA LEU A 76 -4.66 9.49 1.64
C LEU A 76 -4.82 9.95 3.10
N ILE A 77 -5.16 9.04 4.02
CA ILE A 77 -5.36 9.41 5.42
C ILE A 77 -4.06 9.91 6.06
N VAL A 78 -2.93 9.22 5.84
CA VAL A 78 -1.61 9.66 6.33
C VAL A 78 -1.25 11.03 5.75
N THR A 79 -1.47 11.23 4.45
CA THR A 79 -1.21 12.52 3.77
C THR A 79 -2.10 13.63 4.33
N VAL A 80 -3.41 13.41 4.43
CA VAL A 80 -4.35 14.40 4.97
C VAL A 80 -3.98 14.78 6.39
N ARG A 81 -3.63 13.80 7.24
CA ARG A 81 -3.22 14.06 8.63
C ARG A 81 -1.91 14.84 8.75
N SER A 82 -1.02 14.70 7.77
CA SER A 82 0.24 15.45 7.66
C SER A 82 -0.02 16.92 7.30
N PHE A 83 -0.89 17.21 6.33
CA PHE A 83 -1.20 18.59 5.91
C PHE A 83 -2.27 19.28 6.78
N LEU A 84 -3.11 18.53 7.50
CA LEU A 84 -4.12 19.05 8.43
C LEU A 84 -3.80 18.60 9.87
N PRO A 85 -3.05 19.40 10.63
CA PRO A 85 -2.64 19.02 12.00
C PRO A 85 -3.81 18.86 12.97
N ASN A 86 -4.95 19.51 12.70
CA ASN A 86 -6.18 19.41 13.49
C ASN A 86 -7.09 18.24 13.09
N PHE A 87 -6.64 17.38 12.17
CA PHE A 87 -7.42 16.21 11.77
C PHE A 87 -7.63 15.28 12.98
N PRO A 88 -8.86 14.76 13.21
CA PRO A 88 -9.24 14.08 14.45
C PRO A 88 -8.73 12.63 14.52
N LEU A 89 -7.43 12.44 14.33
CA LEU A 89 -6.72 11.18 14.56
C LEU A 89 -5.42 11.47 15.33
N SER A 90 -5.22 10.74 16.44
CA SER A 90 -3.92 10.69 17.10
C SER A 90 -2.92 9.88 16.26
N GLU A 91 -1.62 10.01 16.56
CA GLU A 91 -0.59 9.19 15.88
C GLU A 91 -0.79 7.69 16.12
N ALA A 92 -1.20 7.31 17.34
CA ALA A 92 -1.50 5.93 17.68
C ALA A 92 -2.68 5.39 16.86
N GLN A 93 -3.77 6.16 16.76
CA GLN A 93 -4.94 5.78 15.97
C GLN A 93 -4.60 5.68 14.47
N LEU A 94 -3.75 6.58 13.97
CA LEU A 94 -3.27 6.52 12.59
C LEU A 94 -2.48 5.23 12.35
N ALA A 95 -1.55 4.89 13.25
CA ALA A 95 -0.74 3.67 13.13
C ALA A 95 -1.58 2.39 13.22
N GLU A 96 -2.55 2.34 14.13
CA GLU A 96 -3.51 1.23 14.26
C GLU A 96 -4.33 1.05 12.98
N LEU A 97 -4.92 2.13 12.47
CA LEU A 97 -5.68 2.11 11.23
C LEU A 97 -4.83 1.62 10.06
N VAL A 98 -3.63 2.17 9.89
CA VAL A 98 -2.73 1.76 8.80
C VAL A 98 -2.31 0.30 8.95
N SER A 99 -2.10 -0.18 10.17
CA SER A 99 -1.80 -1.59 10.44
C SER A 99 -2.95 -2.51 10.05
N ILE A 100 -4.20 -2.13 10.33
CA ILE A 100 -5.38 -2.88 9.90
C ILE A 100 -5.46 -2.95 8.38
N LEU A 101 -5.22 -1.83 7.69
CA LEU A 101 -5.19 -1.80 6.22
C LEU A 101 -4.05 -2.66 5.67
N ALA A 102 -2.87 -2.63 6.27
CA ALA A 102 -1.74 -3.46 5.88
C ALA A 102 -2.06 -4.96 6.03
N VAL A 103 -2.67 -5.36 7.16
CA VAL A 103 -3.11 -6.74 7.39
C VAL A 103 -4.16 -7.16 6.37
N LEU A 104 -5.14 -6.30 6.07
CA LEU A 104 -6.16 -6.56 5.05
C LEU A 104 -5.55 -6.78 3.68
N ILE A 105 -4.57 -5.95 3.30
CA ILE A 105 -3.87 -6.05 2.03
C ILE A 105 -3.13 -7.40 1.92
N VAL A 106 -2.35 -7.75 2.95
CA VAL A 106 -1.60 -9.01 2.97
C VAL A 106 -2.55 -10.20 2.99
N GLY A 107 -3.58 -10.17 3.83
CA GLY A 107 -4.59 -11.22 3.93
C GLY A 107 -5.32 -11.47 2.61
N ALA A 108 -5.71 -10.40 1.90
CA ALA A 108 -6.28 -10.52 0.55
C ALA A 108 -5.28 -11.10 -0.46
N GLY A 109 -3.98 -10.83 -0.30
CA GLY A 109 -2.91 -11.45 -1.08
C GLY A 109 -2.79 -12.95 -0.84
N VAL A 110 -2.78 -13.36 0.43
CA VAL A 110 -2.77 -14.77 0.85
C VAL A 110 -4.00 -15.51 0.33
N GLN A 111 -5.19 -14.92 0.48
CA GLN A 111 -6.42 -15.54 -0.01
C GLN A 111 -6.36 -15.77 -1.53
N GLY A 112 -5.94 -14.76 -2.29
CA GLY A 112 -5.75 -14.91 -3.73
C GLY A 112 -4.75 -16.02 -4.09
N ALA A 113 -3.67 -16.16 -3.32
CA ALA A 113 -2.69 -17.23 -3.52
C ALA A 113 -3.30 -18.63 -3.32
N ILE A 114 -4.09 -18.80 -2.27
CA ILE A 114 -4.78 -20.06 -1.95
C ILE A 114 -5.80 -20.40 -3.04
N ASP A 115 -6.61 -19.42 -3.45
CA ASP A 115 -7.63 -19.61 -4.48
C ASP A 115 -7.01 -20.09 -5.80
N ASN A 116 -5.82 -19.58 -6.15
CA ASN A 116 -5.08 -20.01 -7.34
C ASN A 116 -4.45 -21.39 -7.21
N ALA A 117 -3.96 -21.76 -6.03
CA ALA A 117 -3.38 -23.07 -5.79
C ALA A 117 -4.41 -24.21 -5.89
N GLY A 118 -5.68 -23.91 -5.58
CA GLY A 118 -6.79 -24.88 -5.64
C GLY A 118 -7.38 -25.10 -7.03
N GLN A 119 -7.00 -24.33 -8.06
CA GLN A 119 -7.54 -24.53 -9.41
C GLN A 119 -6.82 -25.66 -10.15
N PRO A 120 -7.54 -26.66 -10.70
CA PRO A 120 -6.92 -27.71 -11.49
C PRO A 120 -6.24 -27.10 -12.73
N LYS A 121 -4.99 -27.48 -12.96
CA LYS A 121 -4.25 -27.11 -14.17
C LYS A 121 -4.87 -27.85 -15.35
N GLY A 122 -5.83 -27.22 -16.02
CA GLY A 122 -6.39 -27.66 -17.29
C GLY A 122 -5.39 -27.48 -18.43
#